data_AF-A0A0B1R671-F1
#
_entry.id   AF-A0A0B1R671-F1
#
_cell.length_a   1.000
_cell.length_b   1.000
_cell.length_c   1.000
_cell.angle_alpha   90.00
_cell.angle_beta   90.00
_cell.angle_gamma   90.00
#
_symmetry.space_group_name_H-M   'P 1'
#
loop_
_entity.id
_entity.type
_entity.pdbx_description
1 polymer ?
#
loop_
_entity_poly.entity_id
_entity_poly.type
_entity_poly.pdbx_seq_one_letter_code
_entity_poly.pdbx_strand_id
1 'polypeptide(L)' 'MRKHRAGMIGCAIGTAVIELTARGVAVNNDNILYELERIAASSKDIQVKAFALDAAKLLRKGEELIPD' A
#
# COMPACT_ATOMS: atom_id res chain seq x y z
N MET A 1 14.38 13.97 -3.99
CA MET A 1 14.22 12.51 -3.72
C MET A 1 13.14 12.18 -2.69
N ARG A 2 13.19 12.67 -1.43
CA ARG A 2 12.20 12.28 -0.38
C ARG A 2 10.73 12.57 -0.73
N LYS A 3 10.43 13.76 -1.29
CA LYS A 3 9.07 14.14 -1.72
C LYS A 3 8.52 13.21 -2.82
N HIS A 4 9.36 12.85 -3.78
CA HIS A 4 8.98 11.92 -4.85
C HIS A 4 8.64 10.54 -4.29
N ARG A 5 9.48 10.00 -3.39
CA ARG A 5 9.21 8.72 -2.72
C ARG A 5 7.92 8.74 -1.91
N ALA A 6 7.66 9.81 -1.15
CA ALA A 6 6.41 9.95 -0.41
C ALA A 6 5.18 9.98 -1.34
N GLY A 7 5.28 10.69 -2.46
CA GLY A 7 4.23 10.68 -3.49
C GLY A 7 3.97 9.29 -4.05
N MET A 8 5.02 8.52 -4.36
CA MET A 8 4.89 7.17 -4.90
C MET A 8 4.30 6.17 -3.90
N ILE A 9 4.64 6.30 -2.62
CA ILE A 9 4.02 5.51 -1.53
C ILE A 9 2.52 5.86 -1.46
N GLY A 10 2.18 7.15 -1.48
CA GLY A 10 0.78 7.58 -1.51
C GLY A 10 0.02 7.04 -2.72
N CYS A 11 0.64 7.03 -3.90
CA CYS A 11 0.08 6.40 -5.09
C CYS A 11 -0.14 4.89 -4.91
N ALA A 12 0.80 4.16 -4.31
CA ALA A 12 0.63 2.73 -4.07
C ALA A 12 -0.58 2.44 -3.16
N ILE A 13 -0.76 3.23 -2.09
CA ILE A 13 -1.93 3.13 -1.22
C ILE A 13 -3.21 3.47 -1.99
N GLY A 14 -3.22 4.57 -2.75
CA GLY A 14 -4.35 4.99 -3.56
C GLY A 14 -4.76 3.92 -4.58
N THR A 15 -3.80 3.30 -5.26
CA THR A 15 -4.04 2.18 -6.18
C THR A 15 -4.69 1.00 -5.47
N ALA A 16 -4.19 0.60 -4.29
CA ALA A 16 -4.78 -0.49 -3.51
C ALA A 16 -6.23 -0.19 -3.12
N VAL A 17 -6.52 1.05 -2.68
CA VAL A 17 -7.88 1.50 -2.35
C VAL A 17 -8.82 1.45 -3.55
N ILE A 18 -8.36 1.94 -4.72
CA ILE A 18 -9.15 1.90 -5.96
C ILE A 18 -9.47 0.46 -6.36
N GLU A 19 -8.49 -0.45 -6.28
CA GLU A 19 -8.68 -1.86 -6.64
C GLU A 19 -9.64 -2.58 -5.69
N LEU A 20 -9.58 -2.29 -4.39
CA LEU A 20 -10.55 -2.80 -3.41
C LEU A 20 -11.96 -2.28 -3.70
N THR A 21 -12.08 -0.98 -3.95
CA THR A 21 -13.36 -0.33 -4.28
C THR A 21 -13.97 -0.91 -5.55
N ALA A 22 -13.17 -1.10 -6.60
CA ALA A 22 -13.62 -1.66 -7.87
C ALA A 22 -14.14 -3.10 -7.74
N ARG A 23 -13.59 -3.88 -6.80
CA ARG A 23 -14.02 -5.25 -6.50
C ARG A 23 -15.17 -5.33 -5.49
N GLY A 24 -15.63 -4.20 -4.94
CA GLY A 24 -16.63 -4.17 -3.87
C GLY A 24 -16.14 -4.75 -2.54
N VAL A 25 -14.81 -4.80 -2.33
CA VAL A 25 -14.19 -5.27 -1.09
C VAL A 25 -14.05 -4.11 -0.12
N ALA A 26 -14.27 -4.36 1.17
CA ALA A 26 -14.15 -3.35 2.21
C ALA A 26 -12.75 -2.70 2.22
N VAL A 27 -12.72 -1.37 2.30
CA VAL A 27 -11.47 -0.61 2.44
C VAL A 27 -11.11 -0.52 3.93
N ASN A 28 -10.31 -1.49 4.39
CA ASN A 28 -9.74 -1.54 5.73
C ASN A 28 -8.24 -1.86 5.63
N ASN A 29 -7.51 -1.73 6.75
CA ASN A 29 -6.06 -1.87 6.73
C ASN A 29 -5.60 -3.27 6.29
N ASP A 30 -6.24 -4.34 6.77
CA ASP A 30 -5.92 -5.72 6.39
C ASP A 30 -6.00 -5.92 4.87
N ASN A 31 -7.10 -5.44 4.26
CA ASN A 31 -7.32 -5.56 2.83
C ASN A 31 -6.35 -4.69 2.03
N ILE A 32 -6.01 -3.48 2.51
CA ILE A 32 -5.01 -2.61 1.88
C ILE A 32 -3.63 -3.27 1.95
N LEU A 33 -3.25 -3.85 3.09
CA LEU A 33 -1.99 -4.56 3.29
C LEU A 33 -1.86 -5.73 2.33
N TYR A 34 -2.89 -6.57 2.26
CA TYR A 34 -2.94 -7.68 1.31
C TYR A 34 -2.74 -7.20 -0.13
N GLU A 35 -3.42 -6.13 -0.52
CA GLU A 35 -3.37 -5.62 -1.89
C GLU A 35 -2.00 -5.01 -2.23
N LEU A 36 -1.37 -4.29 -1.30
CA LEU A 36 0.00 -3.81 -1.45
C LEU A 36 1.01 -4.95 -1.61
N GLU A 37 0.86 -6.04 -0.85
CA GLU A 37 1.71 -7.23 -0.98
C GLU A 37 1.49 -7.95 -2.31
N ARG A 38 0.24 -8.02 -2.77
CA ARG A 38 -0.10 -8.56 -4.10
C ARG A 38 0.53 -7.73 -5.22
N ILE A 39 0.48 -6.40 -5.15
CA ILE A 39 1.14 -5.50 -6.10
C ILE A 39 2.65 -5.74 -6.10
N ALA A 40 3.27 -5.84 -4.93
CA ALA A 40 4.69 -6.09 -4.79
C ALA A 40 5.12 -7.47 -5.36
N ALA A 41 4.28 -8.50 -5.17
CA ALA A 41 4.55 -9.86 -5.65
C ALA A 41 4.35 -10.02 -7.17
N SER A 42 3.40 -9.28 -7.75
CA SER A 42 3.06 -9.37 -9.18
C SER A 42 3.85 -8.41 -10.08
N SER A 43 4.47 -7.37 -9.51
CA SER A 43 5.24 -6.40 -10.29
C SER A 43 6.61 -6.95 -10.71
N LYS A 44 6.95 -6.79 -11.99
CA LYS A 44 8.33 -6.96 -12.50
C LYS A 44 9.19 -5.71 -12.33
N ASP A 45 8.56 -4.56 -12.06
CA ASP A 45 9.25 -3.31 -11.80
C ASP A 45 9.69 -3.25 -10.33
N ILE A 46 11.01 -3.17 -10.13
CA ILE A 46 11.65 -3.11 -8.82
C ILE A 46 11.24 -1.87 -8.03
N GLN A 47 11.05 -0.72 -8.69
CA GLN A 47 10.62 0.51 -8.02
C GLN A 47 9.19 0.41 -7.51
N VAL A 48 8.28 -0.08 -8.35
CA VAL A 48 6.88 -0.32 -7.95
C VAL A 48 6.82 -1.29 -6.77
N LYS A 49 7.60 -2.37 -6.83
CA LYS A 49 7.72 -3.33 -5.72
C LYS A 49 8.20 -2.66 -4.44
N ALA A 50 9.25 -1.83 -4.51
CA ALA A 50 9.78 -1.13 -3.36
C ALA A 50 8.73 -0.19 -2.74
N PHE A 51 8.03 0.61 -3.55
CA PHE A 51 7.02 1.55 -3.06
C PHE A 51 5.83 0.85 -2.41
N ALA A 52 5.37 -0.26 -2.98
CA ALA A 52 4.29 -1.05 -2.40
C ALA A 52 4.69 -1.66 -1.03
N LEU A 53 5.90 -2.22 -0.92
CA LEU A 53 6.42 -2.74 0.35
C LEU A 53 6.64 -1.62 1.39
N ASP A 54 7.08 -0.45 0.96
CA ASP A 54 7.24 0.71 1.84
C ASP A 54 5.91 1.24 2.35
N ALA A 55 4.88 1.27 1.50
CA ALA A 55 3.52 1.59 1.90
C ALA A 55 2.98 0.58 2.92
N ALA A 56 3.18 -0.72 2.71
CA ALA A 56 2.74 -1.75 3.64
C ALA A 56 3.43 -1.62 5.01
N LYS A 57 4.73 -1.32 5.02
CA LYS A 57 5.48 -1.05 6.26
C LYS A 57 4.96 0.18 7.00
N LEU A 58 4.58 1.23 6.28
CA LEU A 58 4.02 2.43 6.89
C LEU A 58 2.64 2.18 7.50
N LEU A 59 1.78 1.42 6.82
CA LEU A 59 0.45 1.07 7.35
C LEU A 59 0.58 0.28 8.67
N ARG A 60 1.42 -0.76 8.70
CA ARG A 60 1.69 -1.57 9.90
C ARG A 60 2.16 -0.72 11.09
N LYS A 61 3.08 0.22 10.84
CA LYS A 61 3.54 1.14 11.88
C LYS A 61 2.44 2.08 12.38
N GLY A 62 1.49 2.43 11.51
CA GLY A 62 0.34 3.23 11.91
C GLY A 62 -0.57 2.50 12.89
N GLU A 63 -0.80 1.20 12.68
CA GLU A 63 -1.58 0.35 13.58
C GLU A 63 -0.94 0.20 14.95
N GLU A 64 0.39 0.03 15.01
CA GLU A 64 1.13 -0.06 16.28
C GLU A 64 1.02 1.23 17.12
N LEU A 65 0.79 2.39 16.49
CA LEU A 65 0.72 3.69 17.15
C LEU A 65 -0.69 4.08 17.61
N ILE A 66 -1.72 3.41 17.10
CA ILE A 66 -3.12 3.63 17.46
C ILE A 66 -3.72 2.30 17.90
N PRO A 67 -3.38 1.81 19.11
CA PRO A 67 -4.08 0.67 19.69
C PRO A 67 -5.53 1.05 20.00
N ASP A 68 -6.46 0.13 19.72
CA ASP A 68 -7.89 0.26 20.02
C ASP A 68 -8.19 0.59 21.49
#